data_AF-A0A355DZ57-F1
#
_entry.id   AF-A0A355DZ57-F1
#
_cell.length_a   1.000
_cell.length_b   1.000
_cell.length_c   1.000
_cell.angle_alpha   90.00
_cell.angle_beta   90.00
_cell.angle_gamma   90.00
#
_symmetry.space_group_name_H-M   'P 1'
#
loop_
_entity.id
_entity.type
_entity.pdbx_description
1 polymer ?
#
loop_
_entity_poly.entity_id
_entity_poly.type
_entity_poly.pdbx_seq_one_letter_code
_entity_poly.pdbx_strand_id
1 'polypeptide(L)'
;MDRQLALVGGLTDDELEERLLRLARGERQVLVVFLAHLAEFDRRRAHEARSLPSLFEYCTRRLGLSEGEAYSRIRAARAGTRFPRVLEMLACGELHLSSVVRLAPHLTPDNVDSLLDRARGATKRVVERIAAEFETDAPHLEIIRALPGPDEAAPQERLVRIAFTATEALLAHLDRARALLRHKYPAGRLEDLFTEALEALLDDRDPDRKAAKKAARKRSSLSAAAHPASHRTRRIPQRVKDEVWRRDGGRCAFVSADGCRCGSAEWLEFDHIIPWALGGSSDDARNVRLLCRAHNQHARRQVFGGD
;
A
#
# COMPACT_ATOMS: atom_id res chain seq x y z
N MET A 1 33.41 15.01 -15.75
CA MET A 1 33.83 14.61 -14.39
C MET A 1 35.29 15.02 -14.14
N ASP A 2 36.20 14.69 -15.05
CA ASP A 2 37.65 14.99 -14.95
C ASP A 2 37.99 16.47 -14.73
N ARG A 3 37.28 17.39 -15.39
CA ARG A 3 37.50 18.83 -15.20
C ARG A 3 37.16 19.31 -13.79
N GLN A 4 36.17 18.70 -13.13
CA GLN A 4 35.82 19.06 -11.74
C GLN A 4 36.85 18.51 -10.74
N LEU A 5 37.33 17.28 -10.94
CA LEU A 5 38.36 16.70 -10.09
C LEU A 5 39.69 17.45 -10.20
N ALA A 6 40.07 17.87 -11.42
CA ALA A 6 41.26 18.68 -11.65
C ALA A 6 41.18 20.08 -11.01
N LEU A 7 40.00 20.70 -11.01
CA LEU A 7 39.76 22.01 -10.37
C LEU A 7 39.81 21.96 -8.84
N VAL A 8 39.56 20.78 -8.23
CA VAL A 8 39.61 20.59 -6.78
C VAL A 8 41.03 20.28 -6.31
N GLY A 9 41.84 19.61 -7.14
CA GLY A 9 43.21 19.22 -6.79
C GLY A 9 44.21 20.37 -6.61
N GLY A 10 43.84 21.61 -6.95
CA GLY A 10 44.67 22.80 -6.75
C GLY A 10 44.35 23.62 -5.50
N LEU A 11 43.37 23.18 -4.68
CA LEU A 11 42.95 23.88 -3.47
C LEU A 11 43.77 23.44 -2.26
N THR A 12 44.00 24.36 -1.33
CA THR A 12 44.53 24.07 0.00
C THR A 12 43.48 23.38 0.88
N ASP A 13 43.91 22.75 1.98
CA ASP A 13 43.00 22.06 2.91
C ASP A 13 41.94 23.03 3.51
N ASP A 14 42.33 24.26 3.86
CA ASP A 14 41.42 25.29 4.37
C ASP A 14 40.37 25.71 3.31
N GLU A 15 40.79 25.89 2.06
CA GLU A 15 39.88 26.21 0.95
C GLU A 15 38.93 25.04 0.63
N LEU A 16 39.41 23.80 0.75
CA LEU A 16 38.61 22.60 0.60
C LEU A 16 37.55 22.51 1.70
N GLU A 17 37.94 22.70 2.96
CA GLU A 17 37.02 22.69 4.09
C GLU A 17 35.95 23.78 3.94
N GLU A 18 36.34 25.03 3.67
CA GLU A 18 35.40 26.12 3.48
C GLU A 18 34.39 25.83 2.36
N ARG A 19 34.88 25.27 1.24
CA ARG A 19 34.05 24.92 0.09
C ARG A 19 33.13 23.75 0.40
N LEU A 20 33.59 22.72 1.11
CA LEU A 20 32.77 21.59 1.55
C LEU A 20 31.64 22.05 2.48
N LEU A 21 31.95 22.92 3.45
CA LEU A 21 30.94 23.48 4.36
C LEU A 21 29.88 24.29 3.60
N ARG A 22 30.30 25.09 2.60
CA ARG A 22 29.40 25.86 1.74
C ARG A 22 28.51 24.95 0.88
N LEU A 23 29.09 23.94 0.26
CA LEU A 23 28.36 22.96 -0.57
C LEU A 23 27.37 22.15 0.26
N ALA A 24 27.78 21.66 1.44
CA ALA A 24 26.90 20.94 2.35
C ALA A 24 25.71 21.79 2.79
N ARG A 25 25.91 23.09 3.04
CA ARG A 25 24.81 24.02 3.32
C ARG A 25 23.91 24.21 2.09
N GLY A 26 24.50 24.42 0.92
CA GLY A 26 23.76 24.57 -0.34
C GLY A 26 22.90 23.35 -0.68
N GLU A 27 23.43 22.14 -0.50
CA GLU A 27 22.70 20.89 -0.71
C GLU A 27 21.45 20.82 0.18
N ARG A 28 21.58 21.16 1.47
CA ARG A 28 20.44 21.19 2.40
C ARG A 28 19.38 22.20 2.00
N GLN A 29 19.77 23.38 1.53
CA GLN A 29 18.83 24.39 1.04
C GLN A 29 18.05 23.90 -0.18
N VAL A 30 18.75 23.31 -1.15
CA VAL A 30 18.10 22.72 -2.34
C VAL A 30 17.15 21.59 -1.94
N LEU A 31 17.55 20.72 -1.00
CA LEU A 31 16.69 19.66 -0.49
C LEU A 31 15.42 20.23 0.14
N VAL A 32 15.52 21.25 1.01
CA VAL A 32 14.35 21.83 1.68
C VAL A 32 13.40 22.49 0.67
N VAL A 33 13.92 23.22 -0.31
CA VAL A 33 13.12 23.77 -1.41
C VAL A 33 12.44 22.65 -2.19
N PHE A 34 13.16 21.57 -2.51
CA PHE A 34 12.59 20.39 -3.17
C PHE A 34 11.46 19.76 -2.34
N LEU A 35 11.65 19.59 -1.03
CA LEU A 35 10.65 19.02 -0.13
C LEU A 35 9.38 19.89 -0.05
N ALA A 36 9.53 21.21 -0.04
CA ALA A 36 8.39 22.14 -0.05
C ALA A 36 7.57 22.03 -1.35
N HIS A 37 8.24 21.91 -2.50
CA HIS A 37 7.56 21.69 -3.79
C HIS A 37 6.87 20.33 -3.84
N LEU A 38 7.54 19.29 -3.33
CA LEU A 38 6.99 17.95 -3.27
C LEU A 38 5.76 17.89 -2.36
N ALA A 39 5.79 18.57 -1.22
CA ALA A 39 4.67 18.71 -0.30
C ALA A 39 3.46 19.37 -0.98
N GLU A 40 3.68 20.49 -1.67
CA GLU A 40 2.61 21.18 -2.39
C GLU A 40 2.05 20.31 -3.53
N PHE A 41 2.90 19.57 -4.23
CA PHE A 41 2.51 18.64 -5.28
C PHE A 41 1.67 17.47 -4.73
N ASP A 42 2.01 16.96 -3.53
CA ASP A 42 1.23 15.95 -2.81
C ASP A 42 -0.15 16.49 -2.40
N ARG A 43 -0.16 17.68 -1.78
CA ARG A 43 -1.38 18.35 -1.31
C ARG A 43 -2.39 18.58 -2.43
N ARG A 44 -1.91 18.94 -3.63
CA ARG A 44 -2.74 19.13 -4.83
C ARG A 44 -3.15 17.83 -5.52
N ARG A 45 -2.62 16.67 -5.09
CA ARG A 45 -2.76 15.38 -5.76
C ARG A 45 -2.39 15.46 -7.25
N ALA A 46 -1.38 16.27 -7.58
CA ALA A 46 -1.06 16.63 -8.97
C ALA A 46 -0.49 15.46 -9.80
N HIS A 47 -0.14 14.33 -9.16
CA HIS A 47 0.25 13.09 -9.83
C HIS A 47 -0.90 12.44 -10.60
N GLU A 48 -2.16 12.63 -10.18
CA GLU A 48 -3.33 11.96 -10.77
C GLU A 48 -3.58 12.38 -12.21
N ALA A 49 -3.43 13.68 -12.49
CA ALA A 49 -3.53 14.24 -13.84
C ALA A 49 -2.40 13.80 -14.79
N ARG A 50 -1.39 13.06 -14.29
CA ARG A 50 -0.21 12.61 -15.03
C ARG A 50 -0.17 11.09 -15.22
N SER A 51 -1.32 10.43 -15.06
CA SER A 51 -1.48 8.98 -15.22
C SER A 51 -0.61 8.14 -14.27
N LEU A 52 -0.28 8.68 -13.10
CA LEU A 52 0.51 8.00 -12.08
C LEU A 52 -0.37 7.82 -10.83
N PRO A 53 -0.56 6.59 -10.34
CA PRO A 53 -1.54 6.26 -9.29
C PRO A 53 -1.12 6.70 -7.89
N SER A 54 0.11 7.19 -7.69
CA SER A 54 0.56 7.72 -6.41
C SER A 54 1.71 8.70 -6.56
N LEU A 55 1.94 9.52 -5.52
CA LEU A 55 3.14 10.35 -5.43
C LEU A 55 4.44 9.53 -5.45
N PHE A 56 4.41 8.34 -4.86
CA PHE A 56 5.55 7.43 -4.87
C PHE A 56 5.95 7.05 -6.30
N GLU A 57 4.98 6.66 -7.13
CA GLU A 57 5.23 6.31 -8.53
C GLU A 57 5.68 7.52 -9.35
N TYR A 58 5.20 8.72 -9.03
CA TYR A 58 5.72 9.96 -9.62
C TYR A 58 7.20 10.18 -9.27
N CYS A 59 7.58 10.04 -8.00
CA CYS A 59 8.96 10.18 -7.56
C CYS A 59 9.90 9.17 -8.24
N THR A 60 9.51 7.90 -8.31
CA THR A 60 10.37 6.86 -8.87
C THR A 60 10.43 6.91 -10.40
N ARG A 61 9.29 7.09 -11.09
CA ARG A 61 9.24 7.02 -12.56
C ARG A 61 9.55 8.33 -13.26
N ARG A 62 9.25 9.50 -12.66
CA ARG A 62 9.43 10.80 -13.31
C ARG A 62 10.60 11.59 -12.75
N LEU A 63 10.84 11.51 -11.45
CA LEU A 63 11.99 12.20 -10.83
C LEU A 63 13.25 11.32 -10.77
N GLY A 64 13.15 10.03 -11.14
CA GLY A 64 14.28 9.11 -11.16
C GLY A 64 14.83 8.77 -9.78
N LEU A 65 14.05 8.98 -8.71
CA LEU A 65 14.46 8.65 -7.36
C LEU A 65 14.39 7.14 -7.14
N SER A 66 15.34 6.60 -6.37
CA SER A 66 15.19 5.23 -5.85
C SER A 66 14.01 5.14 -4.88
N GLU A 67 13.54 3.92 -4.59
CA GLU A 67 12.39 3.72 -3.69
C GLU A 67 12.63 4.29 -2.28
N GLY A 68 13.83 4.05 -1.71
CA GLY A 68 14.19 4.57 -0.39
C GLY A 68 14.28 6.09 -0.35
N GLU A 69 14.74 6.70 -1.44
CA GLU A 69 14.79 8.14 -1.62
C GLU A 69 13.40 8.75 -1.74
N ALA A 70 12.52 8.14 -2.54
CA ALA A 70 11.14 8.54 -2.68
C ALA A 70 10.41 8.46 -1.34
N TYR A 71 10.52 7.34 -0.63
CA TYR A 71 9.96 7.15 0.70
C TYR A 71 10.40 8.25 1.68
N SER A 72 11.71 8.46 1.77
CA SER A 72 12.28 9.42 2.74
C SER A 72 11.85 10.85 2.45
N ARG A 73 11.90 11.25 1.18
CA ARG A 73 11.53 12.61 0.74
C ARG A 73 10.02 12.85 0.87
N ILE A 74 9.17 11.88 0.53
CA ILE A 74 7.71 12.01 0.71
C ILE A 74 7.37 12.16 2.20
N ARG A 75 7.95 11.31 3.06
CA ARG A 75 7.71 11.39 4.50
C ARG A 75 8.18 12.72 5.09
N ALA A 76 9.37 13.19 4.72
CA ALA A 76 9.89 14.47 5.18
C ALA A 76 9.07 15.66 4.68
N ALA A 77 8.62 15.64 3.42
CA ALA A 77 7.75 16.67 2.85
C ALA A 77 6.41 16.77 3.63
N ARG A 78 5.78 15.63 3.92
CA ARG A 78 4.55 15.58 4.72
C ARG A 78 4.77 16.06 6.17
N ALA A 79 5.86 15.63 6.79
CA ALA A 79 6.22 16.07 8.14
C ALA A 79 6.45 17.59 8.17
N GLY A 80 7.20 18.15 7.21
CA GLY A 80 7.43 19.58 7.09
C GLY A 80 6.17 20.40 6.79
N THR A 81 5.20 19.82 6.09
CA THR A 81 3.89 20.46 5.87
C THR A 81 3.12 20.62 7.18
N ARG A 82 3.16 19.58 8.03
CA ARG A 82 2.48 19.59 9.34
C ARG A 82 3.24 20.40 10.38
N PHE A 83 4.57 20.41 10.29
CA PHE A 83 5.49 20.98 11.28
C PHE A 83 6.63 21.74 10.56
N PRO A 84 6.46 23.03 10.23
CA PRO A 84 7.43 23.81 9.44
C PRO A 84 8.86 23.83 10.02
N ARG A 85 9.00 23.79 11.36
CA ARG A 85 10.28 23.71 12.07
C ARG A 85 11.17 22.54 11.62
N VAL A 86 10.58 21.43 11.14
CA VAL A 86 11.33 20.32 10.55
C VAL A 86 12.15 20.76 9.34
N LEU A 87 11.57 21.59 8.47
CA LEU A 87 12.25 22.10 7.27
C LEU A 87 13.35 23.11 7.65
N GLU A 88 13.10 23.94 8.66
CA GLU A 88 14.10 24.88 9.20
C GLU A 88 15.33 24.15 9.73
N MET A 89 15.12 23.10 10.53
CA MET A 89 16.22 22.30 11.10
C MET A 89 16.97 21.48 10.05
N LEU A 90 16.28 20.99 9.01
CA LEU A 90 16.92 20.40 7.84
C LEU A 90 17.78 21.43 7.10
N ALA A 91 17.31 22.67 6.96
CA ALA A 91 18.00 23.72 6.22
C ALA A 91 19.31 24.15 6.90
N CYS A 92 19.30 24.31 8.23
CA CYS A 92 20.52 24.64 8.98
C CYS A 92 21.46 23.42 9.16
N GLY A 93 20.94 22.20 9.05
CA GLY A 93 21.70 20.95 9.22
C GLY A 93 21.74 20.44 10.66
N GLU A 94 20.85 20.96 11.49
CA GLU A 94 20.62 20.48 12.85
C GLU A 94 19.82 19.16 12.88
N LEU A 95 19.15 18.83 11.79
CA LEU A 95 18.43 17.58 11.63
C LEU A 95 18.80 16.94 10.29
N HIS A 96 18.87 15.61 10.28
CA HIS A 96 19.14 14.84 9.06
C HIS A 96 17.85 14.26 8.48
N LEU A 97 17.81 14.03 7.17
CA LEU A 97 16.64 13.48 6.49
C LEU A 97 16.18 12.14 7.07
N SER A 98 17.13 11.25 7.37
CA SER A 98 16.86 9.96 8.03
C SER A 98 16.29 10.12 9.44
N SER A 99 16.74 11.14 10.18
CA SER A 99 16.20 11.47 11.50
C SER A 99 14.74 11.90 11.40
N VAL A 100 14.39 12.74 10.42
CA VAL A 100 13.00 13.12 10.15
C VAL A 100 12.14 11.90 9.85
N VAL A 101 12.61 11.00 8.99
CA VAL A 101 11.87 9.77 8.63
C VAL A 101 11.55 8.91 9.84
N ARG A 102 12.48 8.86 10.81
CA ARG A 102 12.35 8.07 12.03
C ARG A 102 11.43 8.73 13.06
N LEU A 103 11.50 10.05 13.20
CA LEU A 103 10.76 10.81 14.21
C LEU A 103 9.35 11.21 13.75
N ALA A 104 9.11 11.36 12.45
CA ALA A 104 7.85 11.85 11.90
C ALA A 104 6.59 11.13 12.42
N PRO A 105 6.57 9.80 12.66
CA PRO A 105 5.40 9.12 13.23
C PRO A 105 5.04 9.58 14.65
N HIS A 106 6.01 10.12 15.39
CA HIS A 106 5.87 10.47 16.81
C HIS A 106 5.68 11.98 17.04
N LEU A 107 5.73 12.79 15.97
CA LEU A 107 5.54 14.24 16.05
C LEU A 107 4.05 14.59 16.22
N THR A 108 3.76 15.34 17.28
CA THR A 108 2.47 15.96 17.58
C THR A 108 2.65 17.46 17.76
N PRO A 109 1.58 18.27 17.65
CA PRO A 109 1.65 19.71 17.93
C PRO A 109 2.19 20.03 19.33
N ASP A 110 1.97 19.14 20.31
CA ASP A 110 2.35 19.34 21.70
C ASP A 110 3.82 18.96 22.00
N ASN A 111 4.40 18.05 21.21
CA ASN A 111 5.76 17.54 21.47
C ASN A 111 6.79 17.94 20.41
N VAL A 112 6.38 18.56 19.31
CA VAL A 112 7.25 18.81 18.15
C VAL A 112 8.51 19.57 18.53
N ASP A 113 8.37 20.66 19.30
CA ASP A 113 9.50 21.52 19.64
C ASP A 113 10.50 20.80 20.55
N SER A 114 10.02 20.16 21.61
CA SER A 114 10.87 19.46 22.57
C SER A 114 11.54 18.23 21.95
N LEU A 115 10.82 17.46 21.12
CA LEU A 115 11.34 16.27 20.46
C LEU A 115 12.40 16.64 19.42
N LEU A 116 12.16 17.69 18.63
CA LEU A 116 13.12 18.16 17.65
C LEU A 116 14.38 18.73 18.31
N ASP A 117 14.26 19.47 19.41
CA ASP A 117 15.42 19.98 20.14
C ASP A 117 16.29 18.86 20.72
N ARG A 118 15.69 17.77 21.18
CA ARG A 118 16.44 16.56 21.61
C ARG A 118 17.18 15.88 20.47
N ALA A 119 16.64 15.96 19.25
CA ALA A 119 17.23 15.36 18.05
C ALA A 119 18.26 16.26 17.34
N ARG A 120 18.45 17.50 17.82
CA ARG A 120 19.40 18.48 17.26
C ARG A 120 20.83 17.93 17.24
N GLY A 121 21.43 17.82 16.06
CA GLY A 121 22.78 17.30 15.85
C GLY A 121 22.97 15.83 16.26
N ALA A 122 21.88 15.11 16.52
CA ALA A 122 21.95 13.78 17.08
C ALA A 122 22.35 12.73 16.03
N THR A 123 23.19 11.78 16.45
CA THR A 123 23.52 10.62 15.60
C THR A 123 22.31 9.73 15.40
N LYS A 124 22.33 8.90 14.34
CA LYS A 124 21.28 7.92 14.05
C LYS A 124 20.90 7.08 15.27
N ARG A 125 21.88 6.55 16.02
CA ARG A 125 21.65 5.74 17.23
C ARG A 125 20.90 6.51 18.32
N VAL A 126 21.22 7.78 18.50
CA VAL A 126 20.54 8.64 19.48
C VAL A 126 19.12 8.92 19.02
N VAL A 127 18.91 9.24 17.75
CA VAL A 127 17.57 9.44 17.19
C VAL A 127 16.72 8.18 17.29
N GLU A 128 17.29 6.99 17.06
CA GLU A 128 16.60 5.72 17.26
C GLU A 128 16.19 5.50 18.72
N ARG A 129 17.04 5.89 19.68
CA ARG A 129 16.70 5.83 21.11
C ARG A 129 15.60 6.82 21.47
N ILE A 130 15.68 8.07 20.99
CA ILE A 130 14.64 9.07 21.18
C ILE A 130 13.32 8.55 20.62
N ALA A 131 13.33 8.04 19.38
CA ALA A 131 12.14 7.45 18.77
C ALA A 131 11.58 6.30 19.63
N ALA A 132 12.44 5.42 20.13
CA ALA A 132 12.03 4.29 20.96
C ALA A 132 11.30 4.71 22.26
N GLU A 133 11.65 5.86 22.84
CA GLU A 133 10.92 6.40 24.00
C GLU A 133 9.47 6.80 23.67
N PHE A 134 9.20 7.18 22.42
CA PHE A 134 7.84 7.43 21.93
C PHE A 134 7.24 6.19 21.26
N GLU A 135 8.01 5.12 21.11
CA GLU A 135 7.50 3.79 20.78
C GLU A 135 7.02 3.05 22.03
N THR A 136 7.56 3.38 23.22
CA THR A 136 6.93 3.05 24.50
C THR A 136 5.60 3.77 24.73
N ASP A 137 5.24 4.68 23.82
CA ASP A 137 3.94 5.37 23.71
C ASP A 137 3.36 5.26 22.28
N ALA A 138 3.76 4.25 21.49
CA ALA A 138 2.90 3.82 20.40
C ALA A 138 1.69 3.18 21.09
N PRO A 139 0.45 3.68 20.93
CA PRO A 139 -0.66 3.08 21.62
C PRO A 139 -0.80 1.63 21.16
N HIS A 140 -0.66 0.68 22.09
CA HIS A 140 -1.82 -0.17 22.33
C HIS A 140 -3.00 0.81 22.51
N LEU A 141 -3.91 0.90 21.54
CA LEU A 141 -5.08 1.75 21.68
C LEU A 141 -5.99 1.17 22.76
N GLU A 142 -5.77 1.55 24.02
CA GLU A 142 -6.85 1.73 24.98
C GLU A 142 -7.34 3.17 24.85
N ILE A 143 -8.46 3.34 24.15
CA ILE A 143 -9.24 4.57 24.20
C ILE A 143 -10.10 4.50 25.47
N ILE A 144 -9.68 5.17 26.55
CA ILE A 144 -10.61 5.47 27.64
C ILE A 144 -11.39 6.72 27.26
N ARG A 145 -12.60 6.53 26.73
CA ARG A 145 -13.68 7.50 26.90
C ARG A 145 -14.52 7.06 28.09
N ALA A 146 -14.77 7.99 29.02
CA ALA A 146 -15.73 7.79 30.09
C ALA A 146 -17.16 7.62 29.52
N LEU A 147 -17.86 6.65 30.09
CA LEU A 147 -19.12 6.02 29.67
C LEU A 147 -20.38 6.92 29.71
N PRO A 148 -21.48 6.44 29.09
CA PRO A 148 -22.70 6.24 29.84
C PRO A 148 -23.11 4.74 29.87
N GLY A 149 -23.31 4.23 31.08
CA GLY A 149 -24.18 3.09 31.39
C GLY A 149 -23.52 1.70 31.40
N PRO A 150 -23.73 0.90 32.47
CA PRO A 150 -23.27 -0.48 32.55
C PRO A 150 -24.21 -1.37 31.73
N ASP A 151 -23.67 -2.15 30.79
CA ASP A 151 -24.31 -3.39 30.43
C ASP A 151 -23.26 -4.46 30.10
N GLU A 152 -23.55 -5.65 30.59
CA GLU A 152 -22.63 -6.73 30.91
C GLU A 152 -22.23 -7.62 29.71
N ALA A 153 -21.14 -8.36 29.91
CA ALA A 153 -20.85 -9.66 29.28
C ALA A 153 -20.56 -9.72 27.76
N ALA A 154 -19.32 -9.41 27.38
CA ALA A 154 -18.69 -10.04 26.22
C ALA A 154 -17.33 -10.65 26.64
N PRO A 155 -17.02 -11.92 26.29
CA PRO A 155 -15.71 -12.49 26.54
C PRO A 155 -14.68 -11.71 25.73
N GLN A 156 -13.73 -11.07 26.40
CA GLN A 156 -12.61 -10.40 25.71
C GLN A 156 -11.73 -11.47 25.04
N GLU A 157 -11.68 -11.48 23.71
CA GLU A 157 -10.83 -12.40 22.94
C GLU A 157 -9.36 -12.22 23.31
N ARG A 158 -8.72 -13.32 23.71
CA ARG A 158 -7.31 -13.33 24.12
C ARG A 158 -6.43 -13.25 22.87
N LEU A 159 -5.90 -12.07 22.58
CA LEU A 159 -5.01 -11.82 21.45
C LEU A 159 -3.60 -12.39 21.70
N VAL A 160 -2.98 -12.95 20.65
CA VAL A 160 -1.62 -13.52 20.70
C VAL A 160 -0.75 -12.92 19.59
N ARG A 161 0.52 -12.60 19.91
CA ARG A 161 1.47 -12.06 18.92
C ARG A 161 2.36 -13.17 18.36
N ILE A 162 2.35 -13.32 17.04
CA ILE A 162 3.16 -14.31 16.32
C ILE A 162 4.19 -13.55 15.46
N ALA A 163 5.47 -13.89 15.58
CA ALA A 163 6.56 -13.30 14.80
C ALA A 163 7.58 -14.37 14.39
N PHE A 164 8.06 -14.32 13.14
CA PHE A 164 9.08 -15.22 12.61
C PHE A 164 9.84 -14.58 11.44
N THR A 165 10.99 -15.15 11.10
CA THR A 165 11.81 -14.76 9.93
C THR A 165 11.40 -15.59 8.72
N ALA A 166 11.18 -14.93 7.58
CA ALA A 166 10.71 -15.55 6.34
C ALA A 166 11.71 -15.36 5.20
N THR A 167 11.66 -16.25 4.22
CA THR A 167 12.38 -16.09 2.94
C THR A 167 11.62 -15.14 2.01
N GLU A 168 12.30 -14.56 1.02
CA GLU A 168 11.67 -13.72 0.00
C GLU A 168 10.55 -14.45 -0.76
N ALA A 169 10.72 -15.75 -1.00
CA ALA A 169 9.69 -16.57 -1.62
C ALA A 169 8.40 -16.56 -0.78
N LEU A 170 8.49 -16.71 0.54
CA LEU A 170 7.31 -16.70 1.41
C LEU A 170 6.64 -15.32 1.42
N LEU A 171 7.41 -14.24 1.42
CA LEU A 171 6.87 -12.88 1.31
C LEU A 171 6.06 -12.70 0.01
N ALA A 172 6.59 -13.17 -1.12
CA ALA A 172 5.89 -13.11 -2.40
C ALA A 172 4.55 -13.88 -2.41
N HIS A 173 4.48 -15.02 -1.70
CA HIS A 173 3.23 -15.76 -1.54
C HIS A 173 2.21 -14.99 -0.70
N LEU A 174 2.65 -14.31 0.38
CA LEU A 174 1.77 -13.49 1.21
C LEU A 174 1.19 -12.31 0.43
N ASP A 175 2.01 -11.64 -0.39
CA ASP A 175 1.54 -10.54 -1.25
C ASP A 175 0.55 -11.03 -2.31
N ARG A 176 0.81 -12.21 -2.89
CA ARG A 176 -0.12 -12.83 -3.83
C ARG A 176 -1.45 -13.18 -3.18
N ALA A 177 -1.43 -13.76 -1.98
CA ALA A 177 -2.63 -14.09 -1.21
C ALA A 177 -3.42 -12.82 -0.86
N ARG A 178 -2.74 -11.74 -0.45
CA ARG A 178 -3.37 -10.44 -0.17
C ARG A 178 -4.07 -9.88 -1.40
N ALA A 179 -3.44 -9.94 -2.57
CA ALA A 179 -4.02 -9.48 -3.82
C ALA A 179 -5.29 -10.27 -4.19
N LEU A 180 -5.27 -11.61 -4.03
CA LEU A 180 -6.43 -12.47 -4.32
C LEU A 180 -7.60 -12.21 -3.39
N LEU A 181 -7.32 -11.99 -2.10
CA LEU A 181 -8.34 -11.83 -1.07
C LEU A 181 -8.76 -10.38 -0.83
N ARG A 182 -8.21 -9.40 -1.58
CA ARG A 182 -8.45 -7.97 -1.33
C ARG A 182 -9.92 -7.55 -1.39
N HIS A 183 -10.75 -8.25 -2.17
CA HIS A 183 -12.20 -8.02 -2.20
C HIS A 183 -12.91 -8.49 -0.93
N LYS A 184 -12.40 -9.55 -0.31
CA LYS A 184 -12.94 -10.12 0.94
C LYS A 184 -12.39 -9.39 2.17
N TYR A 185 -11.10 -9.04 2.13
CA TYR A 185 -10.38 -8.33 3.20
C TYR A 185 -9.64 -7.11 2.63
N PRO A 186 -10.32 -5.95 2.49
CA PRO A 186 -9.73 -4.74 1.89
C PRO A 186 -8.49 -4.22 2.62
N ALA A 187 -8.42 -4.42 3.94
CA ALA A 187 -7.28 -4.06 4.77
C ALA A 187 -6.10 -5.04 4.64
N GLY A 188 -6.33 -6.26 4.14
CA GLY A 188 -5.30 -7.26 3.89
C GLY A 188 -4.47 -7.63 5.12
N ARG A 189 -5.10 -7.70 6.31
CA ARG A 189 -4.40 -8.05 7.55
C ARG A 189 -3.92 -9.50 7.48
N LEU A 190 -2.74 -9.74 8.04
CA LEU A 190 -2.15 -11.08 8.03
C LEU A 190 -3.01 -12.10 8.77
N GLU A 191 -3.69 -11.70 9.85
CA GLU A 191 -4.63 -12.55 10.57
C GLU A 191 -5.72 -13.11 9.65
N ASP A 192 -6.39 -12.26 8.87
CA ASP A 192 -7.45 -12.69 7.94
C ASP A 192 -6.90 -13.69 6.90
N LEU A 193 -5.67 -13.47 6.42
CA LEU A 193 -5.00 -14.35 5.46
C LEU A 193 -4.60 -15.69 6.09
N PHE A 194 -4.01 -15.67 7.28
CA PHE A 194 -3.57 -16.86 7.97
C PHE A 194 -4.75 -17.71 8.44
N THR A 195 -5.85 -17.08 8.88
CA THR A 195 -7.08 -17.79 9.22
C THR A 195 -7.59 -18.56 8.01
N GLU A 196 -7.76 -17.94 6.84
CA GLU A 196 -8.18 -18.64 5.61
C GLU A 196 -7.22 -19.77 5.22
N ALA A 197 -5.91 -19.52 5.29
CA ALA A 197 -4.90 -20.49 4.91
C ALA A 197 -4.90 -21.71 5.85
N LEU A 198 -4.99 -21.46 7.17
CA LEU A 198 -5.01 -22.51 8.19
C LEU A 198 -6.33 -23.26 8.19
N GLU A 199 -7.46 -22.58 8.03
CA GLU A 199 -8.76 -23.25 7.87
C GLU A 199 -8.78 -24.15 6.64
N ALA A 200 -8.27 -23.69 5.50
CA ALA A 200 -8.14 -24.51 4.30
C ALA A 200 -7.20 -25.71 4.51
N LEU A 201 -6.08 -25.51 5.20
CA LEU A 201 -5.13 -26.59 5.52
C LEU A 201 -5.76 -27.62 6.45
N LEU A 202 -6.44 -27.17 7.52
CA LEU A 202 -7.15 -28.05 8.45
C LEU A 202 -8.26 -28.80 7.71
N ASP A 203 -9.06 -28.13 6.90
CA ASP A 203 -10.09 -28.77 6.09
C ASP A 203 -9.54 -29.84 5.12
N ASP A 204 -8.32 -29.66 4.62
CA ASP A 204 -7.62 -30.61 3.74
C ASP A 204 -6.80 -31.67 4.48
N ARG A 205 -6.42 -31.48 5.74
CA ARG A 205 -5.47 -32.39 6.42
C ARG A 205 -5.97 -32.97 7.72
N ASP A 206 -6.89 -32.31 8.40
CA ASP A 206 -7.52 -32.78 9.63
C ASP A 206 -8.49 -33.96 9.33
N PRO A 207 -8.21 -35.17 9.85
CA PRO A 207 -9.04 -36.35 9.63
C PRO A 207 -10.48 -36.19 10.15
N ASP A 208 -10.67 -35.46 11.25
CA ASP A 208 -11.97 -35.29 11.88
C ASP A 208 -12.83 -34.33 11.06
N ARG A 209 -12.25 -33.22 10.59
CA ARG A 209 -12.93 -32.31 9.65
C ARG A 209 -13.29 -33.00 8.34
N LYS A 210 -12.43 -33.88 7.83
CA LYS A 210 -12.71 -34.70 6.63
C LYS A 210 -13.85 -35.68 6.86
N ALA A 211 -13.84 -36.40 7.99
CA ALA A 211 -14.91 -37.33 8.35
C ALA A 211 -16.25 -36.59 8.49
N ALA A 212 -16.26 -35.42 9.13
CA ALA A 212 -17.42 -34.56 9.27
C ALA A 212 -17.96 -34.06 7.92
N LYS A 213 -17.09 -33.60 7.01
CA LYS A 213 -17.47 -33.19 5.63
C LYS A 213 -18.04 -34.36 4.83
N LYS A 214 -17.47 -35.56 4.95
CA LYS A 214 -17.97 -36.77 4.29
C LYS A 214 -19.35 -37.17 4.83
N ALA A 215 -19.55 -37.10 6.14
CA ALA A 215 -20.85 -37.35 6.78
C ALA A 215 -21.90 -36.29 6.38
N ALA A 216 -21.52 -35.02 6.29
CA ALA A 216 -22.40 -33.94 5.82
C ALA A 216 -22.82 -34.13 4.35
N ARG A 217 -21.89 -34.46 3.46
CA ARG A 217 -22.19 -34.77 2.05
C ARG A 217 -23.11 -35.98 1.89
N LYS A 218 -22.93 -37.02 2.70
CA LYS A 218 -23.81 -38.21 2.71
C LYS A 218 -25.24 -37.87 3.16
N ARG A 219 -25.39 -36.88 4.06
CA ARG A 219 -26.71 -36.36 4.49
C ARG A 219 -27.36 -35.47 3.44
N SER A 220 -26.61 -34.62 2.73
CA SER A 220 -27.16 -33.75 1.69
C SER A 220 -27.53 -34.51 0.40
N SER A 221 -26.80 -35.58 0.06
CA SER A 221 -27.12 -36.43 -1.10
C SER A 221 -28.44 -37.21 -0.96
N LEU A 222 -28.98 -37.33 0.26
CA LEU A 222 -30.30 -37.90 0.51
C LEU A 222 -31.45 -36.89 0.30
N SER A 223 -31.13 -35.60 0.15
CA SER A 223 -32.12 -34.50 0.01
C SER A 223 -32.16 -33.81 -1.36
N ALA A 224 -31.28 -34.20 -2.29
CA ALA A 224 -31.07 -33.47 -3.55
C ALA A 224 -31.56 -34.22 -4.80
N ALA A 225 -32.75 -34.82 -4.73
CA ALA A 225 -33.45 -35.38 -5.89
C ALA A 225 -34.67 -34.52 -6.25
N ALA A 226 -34.42 -33.35 -6.85
CA ALA A 226 -35.30 -32.65 -7.81
C ALA A 226 -34.83 -31.19 -7.95
N HIS A 227 -34.47 -30.77 -9.17
CA HIS A 227 -35.05 -29.61 -9.88
C HIS A 227 -34.34 -29.42 -11.25
N PRO A 228 -35.08 -29.21 -12.36
CA PRO A 228 -34.53 -29.01 -13.70
C PRO A 228 -34.26 -27.52 -14.03
N ALA A 229 -33.84 -27.27 -15.27
CA ALA A 229 -32.91 -26.21 -15.70
C ALA A 229 -33.45 -24.76 -15.93
N SER A 230 -32.46 -23.86 -15.87
CA SER A 230 -32.23 -22.61 -16.63
C SER A 230 -33.22 -21.44 -16.58
N HIS A 231 -32.85 -20.43 -15.79
CA HIS A 231 -32.97 -19.01 -16.17
C HIS A 231 -31.58 -18.39 -16.29
N ARG A 232 -31.36 -17.51 -17.29
CA ARG A 232 -30.09 -16.78 -17.46
C ARG A 232 -29.83 -15.90 -16.24
N THR A 233 -28.79 -16.20 -15.47
CA THR A 233 -28.44 -15.41 -14.29
C THR A 233 -27.40 -14.34 -14.62
N ARG A 234 -27.51 -13.17 -13.98
CA ARG A 234 -26.47 -12.11 -14.07
C ARG A 234 -25.18 -12.52 -13.37
N ARG A 235 -25.25 -13.50 -12.46
CA ARG A 235 -24.10 -13.99 -11.70
C ARG A 235 -23.15 -14.76 -12.63
N ILE A 236 -21.89 -14.32 -12.68
CA ILE A 236 -20.83 -15.03 -13.40
C ILE A 236 -20.48 -16.31 -12.61
N PRO A 237 -20.63 -17.51 -13.18
CA PRO A 237 -20.26 -18.76 -12.52
C PRO A 237 -18.78 -18.82 -12.16
N GLN A 238 -18.43 -19.55 -11.09
CA GLN A 238 -17.04 -19.64 -10.63
C GLN A 238 -16.11 -20.21 -11.72
N ARG A 239 -16.56 -21.22 -12.48
CA ARG A 239 -15.80 -21.80 -13.62
C ARG A 239 -15.36 -20.74 -14.63
N VAL A 240 -16.24 -19.76 -14.92
CA VAL A 240 -15.97 -18.68 -15.88
C VAL A 240 -15.00 -17.66 -15.28
N LYS A 241 -15.15 -17.34 -13.99
CA LYS A 241 -14.21 -16.46 -13.28
C LYS A 241 -12.80 -17.03 -13.28
N ASP A 242 -12.65 -18.32 -13.00
CA ASP A 242 -11.34 -18.98 -12.94
C ASP A 242 -10.66 -19.03 -14.32
N GLU A 243 -11.44 -19.31 -15.38
CA GLU A 243 -10.95 -19.31 -16.76
C GLU A 243 -10.49 -17.92 -17.20
N VAL A 244 -11.32 -16.89 -16.99
CA VAL A 244 -11.00 -15.50 -17.33
C VAL A 244 -9.79 -15.02 -16.52
N TRP A 245 -9.70 -15.37 -15.24
CA TRP A 245 -8.56 -15.01 -14.41
C TRP A 245 -7.26 -15.62 -14.91
N ARG A 246 -7.28 -16.90 -15.31
CA ARG A 246 -6.12 -17.59 -15.89
C ARG A 246 -5.73 -16.99 -17.24
N ARG A 247 -6.71 -16.76 -18.12
CA ARG A 247 -6.52 -16.17 -19.46
C ARG A 247 -5.90 -14.78 -19.37
N ASP A 248 -6.42 -13.94 -18.49
CA ASP A 248 -6.00 -12.54 -18.37
C ASP A 248 -4.74 -12.39 -17.49
N GLY A 249 -4.24 -13.48 -16.89
CA GLY A 249 -3.04 -13.50 -16.05
C GLY A 249 -3.19 -12.71 -14.75
N GLY A 250 -4.43 -12.53 -14.27
CA GLY A 250 -4.74 -11.66 -13.14
C GLY A 250 -4.33 -10.20 -13.38
N ARG A 251 -4.47 -9.70 -14.61
CA ARG A 251 -4.17 -8.32 -15.00
C ARG A 251 -5.28 -7.74 -15.86
N CYS A 252 -5.46 -6.43 -15.79
CA CYS A 252 -6.38 -5.67 -16.61
C CYS A 252 -6.18 -6.01 -18.10
N ALA A 253 -7.25 -6.40 -18.77
CA ALA A 253 -7.32 -6.76 -20.18
C ALA A 253 -7.62 -5.57 -21.10
N PHE A 254 -7.77 -4.35 -20.56
CA PHE A 254 -7.96 -3.14 -21.36
C PHE A 254 -6.72 -2.88 -22.24
N VAL A 255 -6.99 -2.56 -23.51
CA VAL A 255 -6.00 -2.15 -24.51
C VAL A 255 -6.40 -0.76 -25.01
N SER A 256 -5.45 0.19 -24.98
CA SER A 256 -5.68 1.55 -25.48
C SER A 256 -5.79 1.59 -27.00
N ALA A 257 -6.21 2.73 -27.56
CA ALA A 257 -6.23 2.95 -29.01
C ALA A 257 -4.84 2.74 -29.66
N ASP A 258 -3.76 3.03 -28.92
CA ASP A 258 -2.37 2.84 -29.35
C ASP A 258 -1.86 1.40 -29.17
N GLY A 259 -2.74 0.45 -28.78
CA GLY A 259 -2.40 -0.96 -28.62
C GLY A 259 -1.70 -1.34 -27.30
N CYS A 260 -1.54 -0.39 -26.36
CA CYS A 260 -0.91 -0.67 -25.08
C CYS A 260 -1.89 -1.28 -24.07
N ARG A 261 -1.53 -2.44 -23.48
CA ARG A 261 -2.31 -3.08 -22.41
C ARG A 261 -2.03 -2.43 -21.05
N CYS A 262 -3.07 -2.13 -20.27
CA CYS A 262 -2.97 -1.44 -18.98
C CYS A 262 -2.08 -2.13 -17.93
N GLY A 263 -1.96 -3.46 -17.95
CA GLY A 263 -1.00 -4.21 -17.10
C GLY A 263 -1.28 -4.23 -15.59
N SER A 264 -2.18 -3.38 -15.07
CA SER A 264 -2.55 -3.30 -13.66
C SER A 264 -3.04 -4.65 -13.13
N ALA A 265 -2.56 -5.04 -11.95
CA ALA A 265 -2.97 -6.25 -11.24
C ALA A 265 -3.84 -5.94 -10.00
N GLU A 266 -4.25 -4.69 -9.82
CA GLU A 266 -4.97 -4.23 -8.63
C GLU A 266 -6.40 -3.78 -8.94
N TRP A 267 -7.29 -3.94 -7.96
CA TRP A 267 -8.70 -3.55 -8.02
C TRP A 267 -9.42 -4.06 -9.28
N LEU A 268 -9.22 -5.35 -9.57
CA LEU A 268 -9.77 -5.99 -10.75
C LEU A 268 -11.24 -6.38 -10.53
N GLU A 269 -12.06 -6.09 -11.54
CA GLU A 269 -13.48 -6.35 -11.60
C GLU A 269 -13.75 -7.19 -12.86
N PHE A 270 -14.70 -8.13 -12.77
CA PHE A 270 -15.18 -8.88 -13.93
C PHE A 270 -16.19 -8.03 -14.68
N ASP A 271 -15.84 -7.68 -15.92
CA ASP A 271 -16.64 -6.89 -16.83
C ASP A 271 -17.17 -7.76 -17.97
N HIS A 272 -18.41 -7.48 -18.40
CA HIS A 272 -19.01 -8.14 -19.55
C HIS A 272 -18.70 -7.33 -20.82
N ILE A 273 -18.07 -7.94 -21.82
CA ILE A 273 -17.73 -7.28 -23.09
C ILE A 273 -19.00 -6.78 -23.79
N ILE A 274 -19.99 -7.66 -23.92
CA ILE A 274 -21.37 -7.28 -24.20
C ILE A 274 -22.06 -7.23 -22.83
N PRO A 275 -22.47 -6.05 -22.33
CA PRO A 275 -23.10 -5.93 -21.03
C PRO A 275 -24.30 -6.87 -20.87
N TRP A 276 -24.51 -7.38 -19.66
CA TRP A 276 -25.64 -8.25 -19.36
C TRP A 276 -27.00 -7.60 -19.74
N ALA A 277 -27.13 -6.29 -19.54
CA ALA A 277 -28.34 -5.53 -19.92
C ALA A 277 -28.62 -5.53 -21.44
N LEU A 278 -27.60 -5.77 -22.26
CA LEU A 278 -27.68 -5.88 -23.71
C LEU A 278 -27.66 -7.34 -24.19
N GLY A 279 -27.97 -8.28 -23.30
CA GLY A 279 -28.02 -9.71 -23.64
C GLY A 279 -26.69 -10.43 -23.58
N GLY A 280 -25.67 -9.86 -22.93
CA GLY A 280 -24.41 -10.53 -22.65
C GLY A 280 -24.56 -11.86 -21.89
N SER A 281 -23.82 -12.89 -22.30
CA SER A 281 -23.73 -14.15 -21.55
C SER A 281 -22.78 -14.04 -20.36
N SER A 282 -23.21 -14.52 -19.19
CA SER A 282 -22.35 -14.73 -18.02
C SER A 282 -21.68 -16.11 -18.02
N ASP A 283 -22.14 -17.01 -18.89
CA ASP A 283 -21.68 -18.40 -18.99
C ASP A 283 -20.55 -18.62 -20.00
N ASP A 284 -20.31 -17.63 -20.88
CA ASP A 284 -19.26 -17.63 -21.88
C ASP A 284 -18.08 -16.77 -21.40
N ALA A 285 -16.93 -17.40 -21.15
CA ALA A 285 -15.71 -16.72 -20.75
C ALA A 285 -15.19 -15.73 -21.80
N ARG A 286 -15.54 -15.90 -23.07
CA ARG A 286 -15.18 -14.94 -24.15
C ARG A 286 -15.93 -13.62 -24.00
N ASN A 287 -17.09 -13.62 -23.34
CA ASN A 287 -17.87 -12.41 -23.08
C ASN A 287 -17.53 -11.75 -21.73
N VAL A 288 -16.56 -12.29 -20.98
CA VAL A 288 -16.15 -11.75 -19.68
C VAL A 288 -14.65 -11.45 -19.71
N ARG A 289 -14.24 -10.33 -19.09
CA ARG A 289 -12.83 -9.90 -19.01
C ARG A 289 -12.51 -9.28 -17.65
N LEU A 290 -11.24 -9.28 -17.27
CA LEU A 290 -10.77 -8.55 -16.10
C LEU A 290 -10.42 -7.11 -16.48
N LEU A 291 -11.03 -6.14 -15.80
CA LEU A 291 -10.67 -4.73 -15.90
C LEU A 291 -10.32 -4.18 -14.52
N CYS A 292 -9.34 -3.28 -14.42
CA CYS A 292 -9.21 -2.50 -13.18
C CYS A 292 -10.42 -1.56 -13.06
N ARG A 293 -10.77 -1.16 -11.84
CA ARG A 293 -11.91 -0.27 -11.54
C ARG A 293 -11.99 0.95 -12.48
N ALA A 294 -10.87 1.61 -12.77
CA ALA A 294 -10.82 2.76 -13.68
C ALA A 294 -11.25 2.41 -15.11
N HIS A 295 -10.73 1.31 -15.67
CA HIS A 295 -11.10 0.85 -17.01
C HIS A 295 -12.49 0.23 -17.06
N ASN A 296 -12.98 -0.37 -15.97
CA ASN A 296 -14.37 -0.82 -15.89
C ASN A 296 -15.35 0.36 -15.95
N GLN A 297 -15.06 1.45 -15.22
CA GLN A 297 -15.86 2.67 -15.31
C GLN A 297 -15.80 3.30 -16.71
N HIS A 298 -14.62 3.32 -17.34
CA HIS A 298 -14.47 3.80 -18.71
C HIS A 298 -15.31 3.00 -19.71
N ALA A 299 -15.25 1.66 -19.64
CA ALA A 299 -16.06 0.77 -20.50
C ALA A 299 -17.56 1.01 -20.30
N ARG A 300 -18.01 1.20 -19.06
CA ARG A 300 -19.42 1.51 -18.76
C ARG A 300 -19.88 2.83 -19.38
N ARG A 301 -19.06 3.89 -19.29
CA ARG A 301 -19.37 5.20 -19.89
C ARG A 301 -19.48 5.14 -21.41
N GLN A 302 -18.65 4.32 -22.06
CA GLN A 302 -18.71 4.15 -23.52
C GLN A 302 -20.01 3.48 -23.99
N VAL A 303 -20.55 2.55 -23.20
CA VAL A 303 -21.73 1.76 -23.62
C VAL A 303 -23.06 2.40 -23.19
N PHE A 304 -23.12 3.04 -22.03
CA PHE A 304 -24.37 3.57 -21.47
C PHE A 304 -24.45 5.11 -21.42
N GLY A 305 -23.40 5.82 -21.86
CA GLY A 305 -23.27 7.26 -21.62
C GLY A 305 -22.76 7.56 -20.20
N GLY A 306 -22.37 8.81 -19.94
CA GLY A 306 -21.93 9.27 -18.63
C GLY A 306 -22.92 10.27 -18.04
N ASP A 307 -23.28 10.06 -16.77
CA ASP A 307 -23.66 11.15 -15.86
C ASP A 307 -22.40 11.67 -15.15
#